data_AF-A0A661Z574-F1
#
_entry.id   AF-A0A661Z574-F1
#
_cell.length_a   1.000
_cell.length_b   1.000
_cell.length_c   1.000
_cell.angle_alpha   90.00
_cell.angle_beta   90.00
_cell.angle_gamma   90.00
#
_symmetry.space_group_name_H-M   'P 1'
#
loop_
_entity.id
_entity.type
_entity.pdbx_description
1 polymer ?
#
loop_
_entity_poly.entity_id
_entity_poly.type
_entity_poly.pdbx_seq_one_letter_code
_entity_poly.pdbx_strand_id
1 'polypeptide(L)' 'ITLFIFSLILIAIALIGLGIQTFFSKKKDFPETRIGHNKNLRKKKIYCMKTEQVILDKKYKQVKGIKTICSDC' A
#
# COMPACT_ATOMS: atom_id res chain seq x y z
N ILE A 1 -31.22 11.58 -28.47
CA ILE A 1 -29.86 11.89 -29.00
C ILE A 1 -29.20 13.02 -28.22
N THR A 2 -29.88 14.14 -27.98
CA THR A 2 -29.36 15.26 -27.16
C THR A 2 -28.90 14.82 -25.76
N LEU A 3 -29.70 14.06 -25.02
CA LEU A 3 -29.32 13.53 -23.70
C LEU A 3 -28.11 12.59 -23.73
N PHE A 4 -27.97 11.80 -24.80
CA PHE A 4 -26.86 10.89 -24.97
C PHE A 4 -25.53 11.65 -25.16
N ILE A 5 -25.56 12.72 -25.95
CA ILE A 5 -24.42 13.61 -26.16
C ILE A 5 -24.01 14.30 -24.84
N PHE A 6 -24.98 14.80 -24.07
CA PHE A 6 -24.69 15.38 -22.75
C PHE A 6 -24.06 14.37 -21.78
N SER A 7 -24.54 13.12 -21.75
CA SER A 7 -23.95 12.08 -20.90
C SER A 7 -22.51 11.74 -21.28
N LEU A 8 -22.20 11.67 -22.58
CA LEU A 8 -20.86 11.40 -23.09
C LEU A 8 -19.87 12.50 -22.73
N ILE A 9 -20.29 13.76 -22.84
CA ILE A 9 -19.47 14.92 -22.45
C ILE A 9 -19.14 14.87 -20.95
N LEU A 10 -20.13 14.54 -20.11
CA LEU A 10 -19.92 14.45 -18.67
C LEU A 10 -18.91 13.36 -18.29
N ILE A 11 -19.02 12.18 -18.91
CA ILE A 11 -18.08 11.06 -18.72
C ILE A 11 -16.67 11.45 -19.19
N ALA A 12 -16.56 12.10 -20.36
CA ALA A 12 -15.28 12.54 -20.89
C ALA A 12 -14.57 13.52 -19.93
N ILE A 13 -15.31 14.50 -19.38
CA ILE A 13 -14.77 15.45 -18.40
C ILE A 13 -14.30 14.73 -17.12
N ALA A 14 -15.08 13.77 -16.62
CA ALA A 14 -14.71 12.99 -15.43
C ALA A 14 -13.42 12.18 -15.65
N LEU A 15 -13.27 11.53 -16.80
CA LEU A 15 -12.07 10.76 -17.15
C LEU A 15 -10.85 11.66 -17.34
N ILE A 16 -11.01 12.82 -17.97
CA ILE A 16 -9.93 13.81 -18.12
C ILE A 16 -9.49 14.34 -16.75
N GLY A 17 -10.42 14.69 -15.87
CA GLY A 17 -10.12 15.14 -14.51
C GLY A 17 -9.37 14.08 -13.69
N LEU A 18 -9.84 12.83 -13.74
CA LEU A 18 -9.19 11.70 -13.07
C LEU A 18 -7.81 11.41 -13.66
N GLY A 19 -7.68 11.49 -14.99
CA GLY A 19 -6.43 11.31 -15.72
C GLY A 19 -5.39 12.37 -15.34
N ILE A 20 -5.76 13.66 -15.42
CA ILE A 20 -4.88 14.76 -15.02
C ILE A 20 -4.46 14.60 -13.56
N GLN A 21 -5.39 14.27 -12.65
CA GLN A 21 -5.04 14.01 -11.26
C GLN A 21 -4.07 12.83 -11.13
N THR A 22 -4.25 11.75 -11.86
CA THR A 22 -3.37 10.57 -11.80
C THR A 22 -1.97 10.86 -12.37
N PHE A 23 -1.88 11.55 -13.50
CA PHE A 23 -0.61 11.85 -14.18
C PHE A 23 0.14 13.05 -13.57
N PHE A 24 -0.58 14.08 -13.09
CA PHE A 24 0.01 15.32 -12.55
C PHE A 24 0.01 15.40 -11.03
N SER A 25 -0.60 14.46 -10.29
CA SER A 25 -0.48 14.45 -8.82
C SER A 25 0.98 14.35 -8.41
N LYS A 26 1.42 15.26 -7.52
CA LYS A 26 2.77 15.28 -6.95
C LYS A 26 3.14 14.00 -6.18
N LYS A 27 2.15 13.15 -5.88
CA LYS A 27 2.32 11.77 -5.39
C LYS A 27 2.22 10.80 -6.57
N LYS A 28 3.23 10.85 -7.46
CA LYS A 28 3.27 10.07 -8.71
C LYS A 28 3.53 8.58 -8.51
N ASP A 29 3.92 8.18 -7.31
CA ASP A 29 4.17 6.77 -7.02
C ASP A 29 2.83 6.08 -6.82
N PHE A 30 2.42 5.31 -7.82
CA PHE A 30 1.54 4.16 -7.59
C PHE A 30 2.05 3.45 -6.32
N PRO A 31 1.17 3.16 -5.34
CA PRO A 31 1.61 2.68 -4.05
C PRO A 31 2.51 1.46 -4.24
N GLU A 32 3.77 1.58 -3.80
CA GLU A 32 4.76 0.52 -3.90
C GLU A 32 4.14 -0.80 -3.42
N THR A 33 3.91 -1.73 -4.34
CA THR A 33 3.25 -3.02 -4.06
C THR A 33 4.16 -3.94 -3.25
N ARG A 34 5.47 -3.69 -3.30
CA ARG A 34 6.46 -4.38 -2.48
C ARG A 34 6.44 -3.82 -1.05
N ILE A 35 5.88 -4.61 -0.13
CA ILE A 35 5.78 -4.31 1.31
C ILE A 35 7.10 -3.78 1.90
N GLY A 36 8.23 -4.39 1.52
CA GLY A 36 9.55 -4.01 2.04
C GLY A 36 10.06 -2.64 1.60
N HIS A 37 9.72 -2.17 0.40
CA HIS A 37 10.20 -0.90 -0.17
C HIS A 37 9.22 0.26 0.07
N ASN A 38 7.97 -0.05 0.42
CA ASN A 38 6.92 0.93 0.62
C ASN A 38 7.09 1.72 1.95
N LYS A 39 7.48 3.00 1.83
CA LYS A 39 7.63 3.92 2.96
C LYS A 39 6.31 4.14 3.72
N ASN A 40 5.15 4.11 3.05
CA ASN A 40 3.85 4.29 3.70
C ASN A 40 3.47 3.09 4.57
N LEU A 41 3.79 1.87 4.13
CA LEU A 41 3.57 0.66 4.93
C LEU A 41 4.54 0.58 6.11
N ARG A 42 5.81 0.99 5.93
CA ARG A 42 6.78 1.11 7.04
C ARG A 42 6.32 2.10 8.12
N LYS A 43 5.73 3.24 7.74
CA LYS A 43 5.15 4.20 8.71
C LYS A 43 4.02 3.58 9.53
N LYS A 44 3.25 2.67 8.92
CA LYS A 44 2.17 1.91 9.58
C LYS A 44 2.68 0.66 10.33
N LYS A 45 4.01 0.43 10.39
CA LYS A 45 4.64 -0.77 10.99
C LYS A 45 4.18 -2.09 10.35
N ILE A 46 3.79 -2.06 9.08
CA ILE A 46 3.44 -3.25 8.32
C ILE A 46 4.72 -3.73 7.62
N TYR A 47 5.17 -4.93 7.95
CA TYR A 47 6.36 -5.54 7.38
C TYR A 47 6.01 -6.85 6.66
N CYS A 48 6.93 -7.37 5.85
CA CYS A 48 6.79 -8.73 5.33
C CYS A 48 6.81 -9.71 6.51
N MET A 49 6.05 -10.81 6.42
CA MET A 49 5.92 -11.83 7.47
C MET A 49 7.29 -12.26 8.03
N LYS A 50 8.28 -12.52 7.16
CA LYS A 50 9.64 -12.89 7.56
C LYS A 50 10.34 -11.81 8.39
N THR A 51 10.15 -10.54 8.04
CA THR A 51 10.73 -9.41 8.78
C THR A 51 10.03 -9.20 10.12
N GLU A 52 8.70 -9.36 10.13
CA GLU A 52 7.91 -9.25 11.36
C GLU A 52 8.31 -10.34 12.37
N GLN A 53 8.49 -11.59 11.93
CA GLN A 53 8.98 -12.68 12.77
C GLN A 53 10.34 -12.35 13.41
N VAL A 54 11.32 -11.86 12.64
CA VAL A 54 12.63 -11.47 13.20
C VAL A 54 12.50 -10.34 14.23
N ILE A 55 11.58 -9.39 14.03
CA ILE A 55 11.32 -8.31 14.99
C ILE A 55 10.69 -8.88 16.27
N LEU A 56 9.73 -9.79 16.14
CA LEU A 56 9.07 -10.47 17.26
C LEU A 56 10.06 -11.33 18.05
N ASP A 57 10.92 -12.09 17.39
CA ASP A 57 11.95 -12.92 18.02
C ASP A 57 12.97 -12.08 18.79
N LYS A 58 13.40 -10.95 18.22
CA LYS A 58 14.27 -9.98 18.92
C LYS A 58 13.58 -9.42 20.16
N LYS A 59 12.31 -9.04 20.05
CA LYS A 59 11.53 -8.54 21.21
C LYS A 59 11.34 -9.62 22.26
N TYR A 60 11.02 -10.84 21.87
CA TYR A 60 10.82 -11.96 22.78
C TYR A 60 12.11 -12.31 23.53
N LYS A 61 13.26 -12.38 22.84
CA LYS A 61 14.57 -12.66 23.44
C LYS A 61 14.97 -11.64 24.50
N GLN A 62 14.52 -10.40 24.37
CA GLN A 62 14.77 -9.35 25.38
C GLN A 62 13.86 -9.49 26.62
N VAL A 63 12.72 -10.17 26.50
CA VAL A 63 11.65 -10.18 27.53
C VAL A 63 11.59 -11.50 28.30
N LYS A 64 11.77 -12.67 27.65
CA LYS A 64 11.82 -13.98 28.32
C LYS A 64 12.78 -14.91 27.57
N GLY A 65 13.70 -15.54 28.29
CA GLY A 65 14.52 -16.61 27.73
C GLY A 65 13.64 -17.82 27.36
N ILE A 66 13.53 -18.10 26.05
CA ILE A 66 12.97 -19.31 25.40
C ILE A 66 11.43 -19.38 25.26
N LYS A 67 10.94 -19.21 24.02
CA LYS A 67 10.47 -20.27 23.11
C LYS A 67 10.08 -19.62 21.77
N THR A 68 10.80 -19.97 20.72
CA THR A 68 10.45 -19.69 19.32
C THR A 68 9.07 -20.27 19.04
N ILE A 69 8.09 -19.41 18.76
CA ILE A 69 6.71 -19.82 18.43
C ILE A 69 6.52 -20.10 16.93
N CYS A 70 7.54 -19.82 16.12
CA CYS A 70 7.51 -20.01 14.67
C CYS A 70 8.48 -21.14 14.27
N SER A 71 8.11 -22.39 14.58
CA SER A 71 8.77 -23.59 14.02
C SER A 71 7.91 -24.33 13.00
N ASP A 72 6.74 -23.80 12.61
CA ASP A 72 5.76 -24.54 11.80
C ASP A 72 5.24 -23.74 10.60
N CYS A 73 6.15 -23.13 9.82
CA CYS A 73 5.93 -22.74 8.42
C CYS A 73 7.26 -22.58 7.67
#